data_AF-A0A7X3VFF7-F1
#
_entry.id   AF-A0A7X3VFF7-F1
#
_cell.length_a   1.000
_cell.length_b   1.000
_cell.length_c   1.000
_cell.angle_alpha   90.00
_cell.angle_beta   90.00
_cell.angle_gamma   90.00
#
_symmetry.space_group_name_H-M   'P 1'
#
loop_
_entity.id
_entity.type
_entity.pdbx_description
1 polymer ?
#
loop_
_entity_poly.entity_id
_entity_poly.type
_entity_poly.pdbx_seq_one_letter_code
_entity_poly.pdbx_strand_id
1 'polypeptide(L)'
;VPMNNLIYRYLLQEGALAWVSPDLAQYDLSFLRFLCCIGTIAAMVQIVEMTLDRFIPALYNALGIFLPLIAVNCAILGASLFMVERDYSLAESTVFGLGSGIGWALAVISLASIRERMRYSNVPAGLRGLGMTFIVTGLMAIGFMAFAGVQL
;
A
#
# COMPACT_ATOMS: atom_id res chain seq x y z
N VAL A 1 2.78 7.28 -0.71
CA VAL A 1 1.90 8.25 -0.01
C VAL A 1 2.53 9.65 0.03
N PRO A 2 3.64 9.94 0.75
CA PRO A 2 4.17 11.33 0.81
C PRO A 2 4.65 11.86 -0.54
N MET A 3 5.25 11.01 -1.37
CA MET A 3 5.63 11.37 -2.74
C MET A 3 4.42 11.63 -3.65
N ASN A 4 3.31 10.91 -3.41
CA ASN A 4 2.06 11.15 -4.13
C ASN A 4 1.39 12.45 -3.66
N ASN A 5 1.59 12.87 -2.39
CA ASN A 5 1.14 14.18 -1.92
C ASN A 5 1.89 15.33 -2.63
N LEU A 6 3.21 15.18 -2.75
CA LEU A 6 4.05 16.15 -3.46
C LEU A 6 3.61 16.26 -4.94
N ILE A 7 3.39 15.14 -5.61
CA ILE A 7 2.94 15.15 -7.01
C ILE A 7 1.51 15.71 -7.13
N TYR A 8 0.62 15.41 -6.18
CA TYR A 8 -0.74 15.97 -6.19
C TYR A 8 -0.73 17.50 -6.05
N ARG A 9 0.04 18.03 -5.10
CA ARG A 9 0.15 19.48 -4.84
C ARG A 9 0.94 20.26 -5.89
N TYR A 10 1.97 19.66 -6.50
CA TYR A 10 2.84 20.36 -7.45
C TYR A 10 2.49 20.09 -8.93
N LEU A 11 1.61 19.11 -9.22
CA LEU A 11 1.38 18.65 -10.59
C LEU A 11 -0.09 18.38 -10.96
N LEU A 12 -1.01 18.11 -10.00
CA LEU A 12 -2.39 17.71 -10.33
C LEU A 12 -3.51 18.61 -9.79
N GLN A 13 -3.30 19.40 -8.73
CA GLN A 13 -4.33 20.33 -8.24
C GLN A 13 -4.62 21.46 -9.26
N GLU A 14 -5.86 21.97 -9.28
CA GLU A 14 -6.21 23.16 -10.08
C GLU A 14 -5.25 24.31 -9.73
N GLY A 15 -4.58 24.88 -10.76
CA GLY A 15 -3.55 25.91 -10.59
C GLY A 15 -2.15 25.43 -10.21
N ALA A 16 -1.92 24.13 -10.00
CA ALA A 16 -0.60 23.60 -9.61
C ALA A 16 0.46 23.71 -10.71
N LEU A 17 0.09 23.84 -11.99
CA LEU A 17 0.99 24.03 -13.14
C LEU A 17 1.48 25.48 -13.35
N ALA A 18 1.10 26.41 -12.46
CA ALA A 18 1.53 27.80 -12.53
C ALA A 18 3.07 27.99 -12.51
N TRP A 19 3.84 27.00 -12.07
CA TRP A 19 5.32 27.04 -12.12
C TRP A 19 5.92 26.70 -13.49
N VAL A 20 5.16 26.09 -14.42
CA VAL A 20 5.63 25.71 -15.77
C VAL A 20 5.22 26.77 -16.80
N SER A 21 3.97 27.24 -16.77
CA SER A 21 3.54 28.40 -17.55
C SER A 21 2.18 28.95 -17.06
N PRO A 22 1.92 30.27 -17.19
CA PRO A 22 0.66 30.89 -16.76
C PRO A 22 -0.59 30.37 -17.51
N ASP A 23 -0.42 29.89 -18.75
CA ASP A 23 -1.51 29.42 -19.62
C ASP A 23 -2.04 28.01 -19.26
N LEU A 24 -1.25 27.20 -18.55
CA LEU A 24 -1.64 25.84 -18.15
C LEU A 24 -2.38 25.78 -16.79
N ALA A 25 -2.58 26.93 -16.13
CA ALA A 25 -3.27 27.01 -14.83
C ALA A 25 -4.76 26.64 -14.90
N GLN A 26 -5.37 26.65 -16.10
CA GLN A 26 -6.80 26.43 -16.30
C GLN A 26 -7.20 24.98 -16.61
N TYR A 27 -6.22 24.08 -16.78
CA TYR A 27 -6.50 22.67 -17.08
C TYR A 27 -6.56 21.85 -15.78
N ASP A 28 -7.72 21.26 -15.52
CA ASP A 28 -7.89 20.29 -14.43
C ASP A 28 -7.34 18.93 -14.85
N LEU A 29 -6.21 18.52 -14.26
CA LEU A 29 -5.60 17.20 -14.47
C LEU A 29 -6.11 16.14 -13.49
N SER A 30 -7.14 16.43 -12.70
CA SER A 30 -7.70 15.48 -11.72
C SER A 30 -8.08 14.13 -12.32
N PHE A 31 -8.43 14.07 -13.62
CA PHE A 31 -8.69 12.81 -14.32
C PHE A 31 -7.46 11.88 -14.39
N LEU A 32 -6.23 12.42 -14.42
CA LEU A 32 -4.99 11.64 -14.48
C LEU A 32 -4.50 11.15 -13.11
N ARG A 33 -5.22 11.44 -12.02
CA ARG A 33 -4.84 11.10 -10.65
C ARG A 33 -4.50 9.63 -10.46
N PHE A 34 -5.32 8.71 -11.00
CA PHE A 34 -5.06 7.28 -10.88
C PHE A 34 -3.76 6.86 -11.58
N LEU A 35 -3.56 7.34 -12.81
CA LEU A 35 -2.37 7.03 -13.61
C LEU A 35 -1.10 7.55 -12.91
N CYS A 36 -1.13 8.79 -12.42
CA CYS A 36 0.01 9.40 -11.71
C CYS A 36 0.31 8.68 -10.38
N CYS A 37 -0.72 8.30 -9.62
CA CYS A 37 -0.55 7.53 -8.38
C CYS A 37 0.11 6.17 -8.64
N ILE A 38 -0.38 5.41 -9.62
CA ILE A 38 0.17 4.10 -9.98
C ILE A 38 1.60 4.24 -10.51
N GLY A 39 1.85 5.20 -11.41
CA GLY A 39 3.18 5.45 -11.97
C GLY A 39 4.22 5.80 -10.91
N THR A 40 3.84 6.62 -9.92
CA THR A 40 4.74 6.98 -8.81
C THR A 40 5.03 5.78 -7.91
N ILE A 41 4.02 4.96 -7.63
CA ILE A 41 4.20 3.73 -6.84
C ILE A 41 5.11 2.75 -7.59
N ALA A 42 4.90 2.56 -8.90
CA ALA A 42 5.73 1.69 -9.74
C ALA A 42 7.21 2.14 -9.72
N ALA A 43 7.47 3.44 -9.87
CA ALA A 43 8.83 3.99 -9.79
C ALA A 43 9.48 3.74 -8.42
N MET A 44 8.73 3.91 -7.31
CA MET A 44 9.25 3.62 -5.98
C MET A 44 9.51 2.13 -5.75
N VAL A 45 8.61 1.25 -6.20
CA VAL A 45 8.80 -0.21 -6.10
C VAL A 45 10.00 -0.66 -6.92
N GLN A 46 10.24 -0.04 -8.08
CA GLN A 46 11.43 -0.32 -8.90
C GLN A 46 12.74 -0.01 -8.15
N ILE A 47 12.78 1.12 -7.43
CA ILE A 47 13.95 1.47 -6.61
C ILE A 47 14.14 0.43 -5.49
N VAL A 48 13.05 -0.02 -4.87
CA VAL A 48 13.11 -1.07 -3.84
C VAL A 48 13.61 -2.40 -4.42
N GLU A 49 13.18 -2.76 -5.63
CA GLU A 49 13.66 -3.96 -6.32
C GLU A 49 15.17 -3.93 -6.53
N MET A 50 15.71 -2.83 -7.08
CA MET A 50 17.15 -2.65 -7.27
C MET A 50 17.92 -2.68 -5.94
N THR A 51 17.32 -2.13 -4.87
CA THR A 51 17.92 -2.13 -3.54
C THR A 51 17.96 -3.54 -2.94
N LEU A 52 16.89 -4.33 -3.09
CA LEU A 52 16.81 -5.69 -2.58
C LEU A 52 17.78 -6.64 -3.28
N ASP A 53 17.91 -6.53 -4.60
CA ASP A 53 18.88 -7.33 -5.38
C ASP A 53 20.32 -7.08 -4.89
N ARG A 54 20.64 -5.82 -4.55
CA ARG A 54 21.98 -5.43 -4.09
C ARG A 54 22.30 -5.85 -2.65
N PHE A 55 21.36 -5.67 -1.71
CA PHE A 55 21.63 -5.83 -0.28
C PHE A 55 21.15 -7.18 0.29
N ILE A 56 20.07 -7.76 -0.23
CA ILE A 56 19.42 -8.95 0.37
C ILE A 56 18.97 -9.92 -0.74
N PRO A 57 19.91 -10.63 -1.40
CA PRO A 57 19.59 -11.52 -2.52
C PRO A 57 18.71 -12.71 -2.10
N ALA A 58 18.77 -13.13 -0.83
CA ALA A 58 17.92 -14.19 -0.31
C ALA A 58 16.42 -13.82 -0.35
N LEU A 59 16.08 -12.56 -0.05
CA LEU A 59 14.70 -12.08 -0.03
C LEU A 59 14.18 -11.84 -1.45
N TYR A 60 15.03 -11.33 -2.34
CA TYR A 60 14.71 -11.17 -3.76
C TYR A 60 14.30 -12.52 -4.41
N ASN A 61 15.08 -13.58 -4.15
CA ASN A 61 14.76 -14.92 -4.63
C ASN A 61 13.48 -15.52 -4.00
N ALA A 62 13.18 -15.19 -2.75
CA ALA A 62 12.00 -15.70 -2.05
C ALA A 62 10.69 -15.01 -2.50
N LEU A 63 10.74 -13.71 -2.77
CA LEU A 63 9.55 -12.96 -3.20
C LEU A 63 9.35 -13.01 -4.72
N GLY A 64 10.42 -13.10 -5.53
CA GLY A 64 10.37 -13.28 -6.99
C GLY A 64 9.29 -12.42 -7.67
N ILE A 65 8.27 -13.08 -8.25
CA ILE A 65 7.19 -12.44 -9.00
C ILE A 65 6.31 -11.48 -8.17
N PHE A 66 6.37 -11.57 -6.83
CA PHE A 66 5.59 -10.71 -5.97
C PHE A 66 6.14 -9.28 -5.88
N LEU A 67 7.42 -9.04 -6.18
CA LEU A 67 8.01 -7.68 -6.14
C LEU A 67 7.30 -6.71 -7.09
N PRO A 68 7.13 -7.02 -8.39
CA PRO A 68 6.37 -6.17 -9.31
C PRO A 68 4.89 -6.04 -8.92
N LEU A 69 4.31 -7.08 -8.32
CA LEU A 69 2.91 -7.06 -7.85
C LEU A 69 2.68 -6.12 -6.65
N ILE A 70 3.74 -5.69 -5.94
CA ILE A 70 3.61 -4.67 -4.88
C ILE A 70 3.12 -3.35 -5.48
N ALA A 71 3.48 -3.02 -6.72
CA ALA A 71 3.09 -1.77 -7.36
C ALA A 71 1.57 -1.60 -7.52
N VAL A 72 0.86 -2.72 -7.62
CA VAL A 72 -0.61 -2.78 -7.76
C VAL A 72 -1.31 -3.24 -6.48
N ASN A 73 -0.62 -3.18 -5.33
CA ASN A 73 -1.20 -3.58 -4.06
C ASN A 73 -2.39 -2.67 -3.68
N CYS A 74 -3.52 -3.28 -3.32
CA CYS A 74 -4.75 -2.57 -3.00
C CYS A 74 -4.64 -1.67 -1.77
N ALA A 75 -3.87 -2.06 -0.75
CA ALA A 75 -3.67 -1.24 0.44
C ALA A 75 -2.80 0.00 0.14
N ILE A 76 -1.75 -0.16 -0.67
CA ILE A 76 -0.86 0.95 -1.06
C ILE A 76 -1.60 1.96 -1.93
N LEU A 77 -2.35 1.48 -2.94
CA LEU A 77 -3.16 2.35 -3.79
C LEU A 77 -4.28 3.03 -2.99
N GLY A 78 -4.99 2.28 -2.15
CA GLY A 78 -6.06 2.82 -1.30
C GLY A 78 -5.57 3.90 -0.33
N ALA A 79 -4.41 3.70 0.31
CA ALA A 79 -3.80 4.70 1.18
C ALA A 79 -3.46 5.99 0.41
N SER A 80 -2.96 5.86 -0.82
CA SER A 80 -2.72 7.04 -1.68
C SER A 80 -4.00 7.77 -2.07
N LEU A 81 -5.08 7.04 -2.37
CA LEU A 81 -6.34 7.65 -2.77
C LEU A 81 -7.01 8.35 -1.58
N PHE A 82 -7.02 7.71 -0.41
CA PHE A 82 -7.57 8.31 0.82
C PHE A 82 -6.82 9.56 1.26
N MET A 83 -5.51 9.62 0.99
CA MET A 83 -4.72 10.82 1.27
C MET A 83 -5.18 12.01 0.42
N VAL A 84 -5.52 11.77 -0.85
CA VAL A 84 -6.05 12.81 -1.75
C VAL A 84 -7.47 13.19 -1.36
N GLU A 85 -8.32 12.22 -1.05
CA GLU A 85 -9.73 12.46 -0.71
C GLU A 85 -9.91 13.23 0.60
N ARG A 86 -8.96 13.08 1.54
CA ARG A 86 -8.97 13.75 2.85
C ARG A 86 -8.14 15.05 2.88
N ASP A 87 -7.61 15.47 1.74
CA ASP A 87 -6.77 16.68 1.57
C ASP A 87 -5.70 16.86 2.67
N TYR A 88 -4.95 15.79 2.95
CA TYR A 88 -3.95 15.82 4.00
C TYR A 88 -2.77 16.73 3.63
N SER A 89 -2.26 17.47 4.61
CA SER A 89 -0.98 18.17 4.49
C SER A 89 0.20 17.19 4.34
N LEU A 90 1.39 17.69 3.98
CA LEU A 90 2.59 16.85 3.84
C LEU A 90 2.94 16.13 5.15
N ALA A 91 2.84 16.82 6.28
CA ALA A 91 3.10 16.25 7.59
C ALA A 91 2.08 15.14 7.93
N GLU A 92 0.79 15.42 7.76
CA GLU A 92 -0.28 14.43 8.02
C GLU A 92 -0.20 13.22 7.08
N SER A 93 0.18 13.43 5.82
CA SER A 93 0.35 12.36 4.83
C SER A 93 1.50 11.43 5.15
N THR A 94 2.59 11.94 5.75
CA THR A 94 3.70 11.09 6.21
C THR A 94 3.27 10.22 7.38
N VAL A 95 2.58 10.80 8.37
CA VAL A 95 2.08 10.06 9.54
C VAL A 95 1.01 9.03 9.11
N PHE A 96 0.09 9.41 8.24
CA PHE A 96 -0.92 8.51 7.68
C PHE A 96 -0.29 7.36 6.86
N GLY A 97 0.72 7.67 6.05
CA GLY A 97 1.47 6.68 5.28
C GLY A 97 2.21 5.68 6.19
N LEU A 98 2.87 6.16 7.24
CA LEU A 98 3.56 5.31 8.21
C LEU A 98 2.56 4.48 9.04
N GLY A 99 1.49 5.09 9.53
CA GLY A 99 0.47 4.41 10.33
C GLY A 99 -0.24 3.30 9.54
N SER A 100 -0.66 3.59 8.31
CA SER A 100 -1.27 2.58 7.43
C SER A 100 -0.29 1.45 7.05
N GLY A 101 0.98 1.78 6.82
CA GLY A 101 2.02 0.79 6.55
C GLY A 101 2.30 -0.13 7.75
N ILE A 102 2.38 0.43 8.96
CA ILE A 102 2.55 -0.35 10.20
C ILE A 102 1.33 -1.24 10.44
N GLY A 103 0.11 -0.73 10.26
CA GLY A 103 -1.12 -1.52 10.38
C GLY A 103 -1.13 -2.71 9.42
N TRP A 104 -0.73 -2.50 8.16
CA TRP A 104 -0.60 -3.58 7.19
C TRP A 104 0.48 -4.61 7.59
N ALA A 105 1.65 -4.13 8.06
CA ALA A 105 2.71 -5.01 8.54
C ALA A 105 2.26 -5.88 9.72
N LEU A 106 1.55 -5.31 10.69
CA LEU A 106 0.98 -6.04 11.83
C LEU A 106 0.00 -7.13 11.39
N ALA A 107 -0.85 -6.84 10.40
CA ALA A 107 -1.78 -7.82 9.85
C ALA A 107 -1.04 -9.00 9.19
N VAL A 108 -0.01 -8.72 8.37
CA VAL A 108 0.76 -9.76 7.68
C VAL A 108 1.59 -10.60 8.66
N ILE A 109 2.23 -9.97 9.65
CA ILE A 109 3.00 -10.67 10.69
C ILE A 109 2.07 -11.57 11.52
N SER A 110 0.88 -11.07 11.88
CA SER A 110 -0.11 -11.87 12.60
C SER A 110 -0.54 -13.09 11.78
N LEU A 111 -0.83 -12.91 10.49
CA LEU A 111 -1.18 -14.03 9.60
C LEU A 111 -0.02 -15.04 9.48
N ALA A 112 1.22 -14.57 9.36
CA ALA A 112 2.41 -15.43 9.31
C ALA A 112 2.56 -16.25 10.60
N SER A 113 2.39 -15.62 11.77
CA SER A 113 2.47 -16.30 13.07
C SER A 113 1.41 -17.39 13.23
N ILE A 114 0.17 -17.14 12.80
CA ILE A 114 -0.90 -18.13 12.86
C ILE A 114 -0.61 -19.28 11.89
N ARG A 115 -0.11 -18.98 10.68
CA ARG A 115 0.29 -20.00 9.69
C ARG A 115 1.41 -20.90 10.18
N GLU A 116 2.40 -20.34 10.86
CA GLU A 116 3.50 -21.12 11.45
C GLU A 116 2.98 -22.07 12.53
N ARG A 117 2.09 -21.60 13.42
CA ARG A 117 1.45 -22.45 14.44
C ARG A 117 0.58 -23.55 13.83
N MET A 118 -0.18 -23.25 12.78
CA MET A 118 -1.04 -24.24 12.11
C MET A 118 -0.25 -25.34 11.41
N ARG A 119 1.02 -25.12 11.05
CA ARG A 119 1.88 -26.16 10.47
C ARG A 119 2.07 -27.35 11.41
N TYR A 120 2.01 -27.12 12.71
CA TYR A 120 2.12 -28.16 13.74
C TYR A 120 0.76 -28.78 14.12
N SER A 121 -0.34 -28.33 13.51
CA SER A 121 -1.70 -28.80 13.78
C SER A 121 -2.20 -29.77 12.71
N ASN A 122 -3.11 -30.66 13.10
CA ASN A 122 -3.74 -31.63 12.19
C ASN A 122 -4.82 -30.97 11.32
N VAL A 123 -4.39 -30.26 10.28
CA VAL A 123 -5.28 -29.65 9.28
C VAL A 123 -5.80 -30.74 8.30
N PRO A 124 -7.10 -30.75 7.94
CA PRO A 124 -7.66 -31.66 6.93
C PRO A 124 -6.93 -31.54 5.59
N ALA A 125 -6.59 -32.67 4.95
CA ALA A 125 -5.70 -32.71 3.79
C ALA A 125 -6.16 -31.82 2.61
N GLY A 126 -7.47 -31.73 2.35
CA GLY A 126 -8.03 -30.91 1.27
C GLY A 126 -8.03 -29.40 1.52
N LEU A 127 -7.85 -28.94 2.77
CA LEU A 127 -7.85 -27.51 3.13
C LEU A 127 -6.45 -26.95 3.40
N ARG A 128 -5.40 -27.78 3.31
CA ARG A 128 -4.02 -27.38 3.60
C ARG A 128 -3.56 -26.31 2.62
N GLY A 129 -2.90 -25.27 3.16
CA GLY A 129 -2.35 -24.17 2.37
C GLY A 129 -3.36 -23.04 2.16
N LEU A 130 -3.80 -22.87 0.92
CA LEU A 130 -4.49 -21.65 0.46
C LEU A 130 -5.92 -21.54 1.04
N GLY A 131 -6.68 -22.65 1.08
CA GLY A 131 -8.03 -22.69 1.63
C GLY A 131 -8.08 -22.31 3.12
N MET A 132 -7.22 -22.92 3.95
CA MET A 132 -7.13 -22.55 5.37
C MET A 132 -6.63 -21.12 5.59
N THR A 133 -5.73 -20.62 4.72
CA THR A 133 -5.27 -19.22 4.81
C THR A 133 -6.43 -18.24 4.62
N PHE A 134 -7.37 -18.51 3.69
CA PHE A 134 -8.57 -17.68 3.53
C PHE A 134 -9.50 -17.75 4.76
N ILE A 135 -9.73 -18.93 5.32
CA ILE A 135 -10.55 -19.08 6.54
C ILE A 135 -9.95 -18.30 7.70
N VAL A 136 -8.64 -18.42 7.91
CA VAL A 136 -7.93 -17.71 8.98
C VAL A 136 -7.96 -16.20 8.77
N THR A 137 -7.82 -15.75 7.52
CA THR A 137 -7.95 -14.32 7.19
C THR A 137 -9.36 -13.80 7.50
N GLY A 138 -10.40 -14.58 7.24
CA GLY A 138 -11.77 -14.25 7.63
C GLY A 138 -11.98 -14.18 9.15
N LEU A 139 -11.41 -15.13 9.90
CA LEU A 139 -11.43 -15.10 11.36
C LEU A 139 -10.65 -13.90 11.93
N MET A 140 -9.51 -13.56 11.33
CA MET A 140 -8.77 -12.34 11.67
C MET A 140 -9.58 -11.09 11.40
N ALA A 141 -10.31 -11.03 10.28
CA ALA A 141 -11.17 -9.88 9.96
C ALA A 141 -12.25 -9.66 11.02
N ILE A 142 -12.87 -10.74 11.53
CA ILE A 142 -13.82 -10.66 12.66
C ILE A 142 -13.15 -10.08 13.91
N GLY A 143 -11.90 -10.48 14.19
CA GLY A 143 -11.13 -9.90 15.30
C GLY A 143 -10.86 -8.41 15.12
N PHE A 144 -10.51 -7.96 13.92
CA PHE A 144 -10.30 -6.55 13.63
C PHE A 144 -11.58 -5.70 13.64
N MET A 145 -12.77 -6.30 13.45
CA MET A 145 -14.05 -5.58 13.60
C MET A 145 -14.25 -5.02 15.02
N ALA A 146 -13.58 -5.59 16.04
CA ALA A 146 -13.62 -5.03 17.40
C ALA A 146 -13.13 -3.57 17.46
N PHE A 147 -12.25 -3.15 16.53
CA PHE A 147 -11.76 -1.78 16.45
C PHE A 147 -12.62 -0.85 15.59
N ALA A 148 -13.66 -1.36 14.92
CA ALA A 148 -14.50 -0.56 14.03
C ALA A 148 -15.31 0.54 14.76
N GLY A 149 -15.54 0.37 16.07
CA GLY A 149 -16.24 1.36 16.91
C GLY A 149 -15.34 2.47 17.47
N VAL A 150 -14.02 2.41 17.26
CA VAL A 150 -13.10 3.43 17.77
C VAL A 150 -13.10 4.62 16.81
N GLN A 151 -13.73 5.72 17.22
CA GLN A 151 -13.67 7.00 16.53
C GLN A 151 -12.63 7.90 17.23
N LEU A 152 -11.70 8.45 16.45
CA LEU A 152 -10.73 9.48 16.85
C LEU A 152 -11.20 10.85 16.35
#